data_AF-A0A7C2PLX4-F1
#
_entry.id   AF-A0A7C2PLX4-F1
#
_cell.length_a   1.000
_cell.length_b   1.000
_cell.length_c   1.000
_cell.angle_alpha   90.00
_cell.angle_beta   90.00
_cell.angle_gamma   90.00
#
_symmetry.space_group_name_H-M   'P 1'
#
loop_
_entity.id
_entity.type
_entity.pdbx_description
1 polymer ?
#
loop_
_entity_poly.entity_id
_entity_poly.type
_entity_poly.pdbx_seq_one_letter_code
_entity_poly.pdbx_strand_id
1 'polypeptide(L)' 'MNTLVSEPLAKKISFDESNFWVELADGRKLGVPLAYFPRLLHATQKQRREYEISGGGT' A
#
# COMPACT_ATOMS: atom_id res chain seq x y z
N MET A 1 20.94 3.31 -23.41
CA MET A 1 20.73 3.00 -21.98
C MET A 1 19.27 2.60 -21.85
N ASN A 2 18.96 1.30 -21.78
CA ASN A 2 17.58 0.82 -21.68
C ASN A 2 17.22 0.75 -20.19
N THR A 3 16.43 1.70 -19.72
CA THR A 3 15.83 1.59 -18.39
C THR A 3 14.64 0.65 -18.54
N LEU A 4 14.71 -0.54 -17.95
CA LEU A 4 13.54 -1.41 -17.80
C LEU A 4 12.55 -0.67 -16.88
N VAL A 5 11.57 0.00 -17.48
CA VAL A 5 10.49 0.63 -16.73
C VAL A 5 9.55 -0.50 -16.30
N SER A 6 9.67 -0.91 -15.03
CA SER A 6 8.63 -1.72 -14.41
C SER A 6 7.58 -0.79 -13.81
N GLU A 7 6.33 -0.94 -14.26
CA GLU A 7 5.23 -0.14 -13.71
C GLU A 7 5.01 -0.51 -12.23
N PRO A 8 4.97 0.48 -11.32
CA PRO A 8 4.80 0.25 -9.89
C PRO A 8 3.34 -0.10 -9.58
N LEU A 9 2.90 -1.29 -10.00
CA LEU A 9 1.54 -1.78 -9.75
C LEU A 9 1.41 -2.28 -8.31
N ALA A 10 0.42 -1.78 -7.58
CA ALA A 10 0.10 -2.26 -6.24
C ALA A 10 -0.46 -3.69 -6.32
N LYS A 11 0.12 -4.58 -5.51
CA LYS A 11 -0.23 -5.99 -5.45
C LYS A 11 -0.89 -6.38 -4.13
N LYS A 12 -0.42 -5.81 -3.02
CA LYS A 12 -0.93 -6.14 -1.70
C LYS A 12 -0.73 -4.99 -0.73
N ILE A 13 -1.66 -4.82 0.20
CA ILE A 13 -1.53 -3.89 1.31
C ILE A 13 -1.47 -4.66 2.63
N SER A 14 -0.58 -4.23 3.52
CA SER A 14 -0.50 -4.68 4.90
C SER A 14 -0.36 -3.49 5.84
N PHE A 15 -0.72 -3.68 7.11
CA PHE A 15 -0.79 -2.61 8.10
C PHE A 15 -0.04 -3.02 9.35
N ASP A 16 0.75 -2.11 9.91
CA ASP A 16 1.25 -2.18 11.28
C ASP A 16 0.58 -1.09 12.15
N GLU A 17 1.14 -0.84 13.33
CA GLU A 17 0.60 0.14 14.29
C GLU A 17 0.65 1.59 13.75
N SER A 18 1.64 1.90 12.92
CA SER A 18 2.05 3.26 12.54
C SER A 18 2.08 3.52 11.03
N ASN A 19 2.22 2.47 10.20
CA ASN A 19 2.35 2.54 8.76
C ASN A 19 1.44 1.53 8.07
N PHE A 20 1.15 1.80 6.80
CA PHE A 20 0.72 0.78 5.85
C PHE A 20 1.79 0.58 4.78
N TRP A 21 1.88 -0.66 4.32
CA TRP A 21 2.88 -1.11 3.35
C TRP A 21 2.19 -1.58 2.09
N VAL A 22 2.59 -1.02 0.96
CA VAL A 22 2.16 -1.46 -0.37
C VAL A 22 3.27 -2.31 -0.96
N GLU A 23 2.98 -3.58 -1.21
CA GLU A 23 3.84 -4.46 -2.01
C GLU A 23 3.55 -4.20 -3.49
N LEU A 24 4.59 -3.92 -4.26
CA LEU A 24 4.49 -3.70 -5.69
C LEU A 24 4.79 -4.99 -6.44
N ALA A 25 4.20 -5.14 -7.64
CA ALA A 25 4.36 -6.33 -8.48
C ALA A 25 5.84 -6.60 -8.86
N ASP A 26 6.68 -5.56 -8.84
CA ASP A 26 8.12 -5.65 -9.12
C ASP A 26 8.99 -6.04 -7.92
N GLY A 27 8.36 -6.39 -6.78
CA GLY A 27 9.03 -6.84 -5.57
C GLY A 27 9.46 -5.73 -4.61
N ARG A 28 9.27 -4.45 -4.96
CA ARG A 28 9.51 -3.33 -4.04
C ARG A 28 8.37 -3.23 -3.01
N LYS A 29 8.67 -2.55 -1.89
CA LYS A 29 7.66 -2.15 -0.90
C LYS A 29 7.71 -0.66 -0.65
N LEU A 30 6.53 -0.04 -0.60
CA LEU A 30 6.35 1.37 -0.23
C LEU A 30 5.75 1.44 1.18
N GLY A 31 6.44 2.13 2.09
CA GLY A 31 5.93 2.40 3.44
C GLY A 31 5.32 3.78 3.53
N VAL A 32 4.12 3.87 4.10
CA VAL A 32 3.38 5.12 4.23
C VAL A 32 2.85 5.28 5.65
N PRO A 33 3.19 6.37 6.36
CA PRO A 33 2.68 6.64 7.70
C PRO A 33 1.17 6.81 7.74
N LEU A 34 0.51 6.12 8.66
CA LEU A 34 -0.92 6.26 8.94
C LEU A 34 -1.25 7.67 9.46
N ALA A 35 -0.30 8.35 10.10
CA ALA A 35 -0.46 9.71 10.59
C ALA A 35 -0.85 10.72 9.49
N TYR A 36 -0.55 10.43 8.22
CA TYR A 36 -0.93 11.26 7.08
C TYR A 36 -2.40 11.09 6.67
N PHE A 37 -3.08 10.07 7.19
CA PHE A 37 -4.47 9.73 6.88
C PHE A 37 -5.27 9.61 8.18
N PRO A 38 -5.74 10.72 8.79
CA PRO A 38 -6.37 10.71 10.10
C PRO A 38 -7.54 9.71 10.23
N ARG A 39 -8.37 9.58 9.19
CA ARG A 39 -9.47 8.60 9.17
C ARG A 39 -8.98 7.15 9.22
N LEU A 40 -7.88 6.84 8.54
CA LEU A 40 -7.28 5.50 8.50
C LEU A 40 -6.47 5.21 9.77
N LEU A 41 -5.82 6.23 10.33
CA LEU A 41 -5.16 6.17 11.63
C LEU A 41 -6.13 5.74 12.73
N HIS A 42 -7.34 6.30 12.75
CA HIS A 42 -8.37 5.94 13.74
C HIS A 42 -9.19 4.69 13.37
N ALA A 43 -8.95 4.06 12.22
CA ALA A 43 -9.65 2.84 11.82
C ALA A 43 -9.17 1.64 12.65
N THR A 44 -10.11 0.75 12.99
CA THR A 44 -9.80 -0.53 13.65
C THR A 44 -9.00 -1.45 12.73
N GLN A 45 -8.28 -2.42 13.28
CA GLN A 45 -7.56 -3.40 12.47
C GLN A 45 -8.48 -4.18 11.50
N LYS A 46 -9.73 -4.44 11.90
CA LYS A 46 -10.71 -5.10 11.03
C LYS A 46 -11.03 -4.23 9.82
N GLN A 47 -11.31 -2.95 10.04
CA GLN A 47 -11.58 -1.98 8.97
C GLN A 47 -10.37 -1.76 8.05
N ARG A 48 -9.14 -1.71 8.60
CA ARG A 48 -7.93 -1.60 7.78
C ARG A 48 -7.72 -2.81 6.85
N ARG A 49 -8.18 -4.00 7.26
CA ARG A 49 -8.13 -5.22 6.43
C ARG A 49 -9.19 -5.26 5.33
N GLU A 50 -10.24 -4.45 5.44
CA GLU A 50 -11.27 -4.29 4.42
C GLU A 50 -10.85 -3.18 3.44
N TYR A 51 -9.87 -3.48 2.59
CA TYR A 51 -9.38 -2.55 1.56
C TYR A 51 -9.60 -3.10 0.15
N GLU A 52 -9.58 -2.20 -0.83
CA GLU A 52 -9.61 -2.51 -2.26
C GLU A 52 -8.46 -1.77 -2.96
N ILE A 53 -7.79 -2.45 -3.88
CA ILE A 53 -6.77 -1.84 -4.74
C ILE A 53 -7.47 -1.35 -6.01
N SER A 54 -7.44 -0.02 -6.22
CA SER A 54 -8.01 0.62 -7.41
C SER A 54 -6.89 1.12 -8.35
N GLY A 55 -7.25 1.51 -9.58
CA GLY A 55 -6.29 2.09 -10.54
C GLY A 55 -5.46 1.08 -11.34
N GLY A 56 -5.93 -0.16 -11.47
CA GLY A 56 -5.28 -1.19 -12.31
C GLY A 56 -4.22 -2.05 -11.60
N GLY A 57 -4.23 -2.08 -10.26
CA GLY A 57 -3.44 -3.05 -9.49
C GLY A 57 -3.83 -4.51 -9.77
N THR A 58 -3.00 -5.44 -9.31
CA THR A 58 -3.05 -6.89 -9.62
C THR A 58 -3.06 -7.78 -8.41
#